data_AF-A0A7S2L4F4-F1
#
_entry.id   AF-A0A7S2L4F4-F1
#
_cell.length_a   1.000
_cell.length_b   1.000
_cell.length_c   1.000
_cell.angle_alpha   90.00
_cell.angle_beta   90.00
_cell.angle_gamma   90.00
#
_symmetry.space_group_name_H-M   'P 1'
#
loop_
_entity.id
_entity.type
_entity.pdbx_description
1 polymer ?
#
loop_
_entity_poly.entity_id
_entity_poly.type
_entity_poly.pdbx_seq_one_letter_code
_entity_poly.pdbx_strand_id
1 'polypeptide(L)'
;MIHLASTTYPLASNTEIRDTLASYPLDANFMHILLQPNDPTPQVWNYFVECDDALHRIYRLPPLTVDKGHGIDIHTSSQWFIISREFAWYIANPPKNSLVDYLRDYMEHVVVADESFFGTVLRNTHFCSTLHNDNFLHIQFGSWENEDKSANQRDPRKCVMRNPDHCGRSPTTMTLDYLPVLELSGDLFARKFDDVAEPLLKDHIDRRREKEEERFLREEALAKEIEANKTAGVEVTEKLPLESWEFQGEGVMLVAKETVLDEIPLCLGLSRDGANRVHLLPCFKEDVPPTLSPDWYTGAVIIEEIEHYSRWDIGPCSSDGELHRNETTGELEMTPGEYTQTGPKCMLKIGDSIRKGRCLDVESDRTKPGAYLNIFPCEAKWHQLFSFGNGDVVPSGGIHVSPPKHLSSKKSTAHLCLGVQGRSSEDKVEWLRPEHDDDPDDLWPWEQDNATEYYDNGFLSLKYWDGLQLQTTPCSNEGAVVEFLYVPFIVEEYDNDEGESTDNKSDAAVKEKTDDDAEGLVIGD
;
A
#
# COMPACT_ATOMS: atom_id res chain seq x y z
N MET A 1 5.16 -15.33 22.25
CA MET A 1 4.84 -14.28 23.23
C MET A 1 4.55 -13.00 22.46
N ILE A 2 3.40 -12.38 22.70
CA ILE A 2 2.99 -11.13 22.03
C ILE A 2 3.09 -10.02 23.07
N HIS A 3 3.82 -8.93 22.76
CA HIS A 3 3.96 -7.79 23.65
C HIS A 3 2.93 -6.70 23.32
N LEU A 4 1.99 -6.43 24.25
CA LEU A 4 0.90 -5.47 24.07
C LEU A 4 0.89 -4.42 25.19
N ALA A 5 0.48 -3.21 24.85
CA ALA A 5 0.15 -2.16 25.82
C ALA A 5 -1.37 -2.03 25.99
N SER A 6 -1.84 -1.39 27.06
CA SER A 6 -3.28 -1.16 27.31
C SER A 6 -4.01 -0.37 26.23
N THR A 7 -3.26 0.36 25.40
CA THR A 7 -3.76 1.16 24.28
C THR A 7 -3.59 0.47 22.92
N THR A 8 -3.28 -0.82 22.93
CA THR A 8 -3.18 -1.67 21.74
C THR A 8 -4.48 -2.43 21.58
N TYR A 9 -4.97 -2.56 20.36
CA TYR A 9 -6.21 -3.28 20.07
C TYR A 9 -5.99 -4.26 18.92
N PRO A 10 -6.58 -5.47 18.97
CA PRO A 10 -6.57 -6.39 17.85
C PRO A 10 -7.42 -5.83 16.69
N LEU A 11 -6.88 -5.91 15.48
CA LEU A 11 -7.61 -5.61 14.24
C LEU A 11 -8.26 -6.86 13.65
N ALA A 12 -7.58 -7.99 13.82
CA ALA A 12 -7.93 -9.31 13.32
C ALA A 12 -8.73 -10.13 14.33
N SER A 13 -9.56 -11.06 13.82
CA SER A 13 -10.21 -12.11 14.60
C SER A 13 -9.19 -13.04 15.26
N ASN A 14 -9.60 -13.80 16.29
CA ASN A 14 -8.66 -14.68 16.97
C ASN A 14 -8.21 -15.82 16.06
N THR A 15 -9.09 -16.30 15.18
CA THR A 15 -8.75 -17.31 14.18
C THR A 15 -7.73 -16.79 13.18
N GLU A 16 -7.93 -15.60 12.60
CA GLU A 16 -6.96 -14.99 11.68
C GLU A 16 -5.59 -14.76 12.32
N ILE A 17 -5.54 -14.24 13.55
CA ILE A 17 -4.28 -14.05 14.29
C ILE A 17 -3.54 -15.38 14.42
N ARG A 18 -4.25 -16.47 14.73
CA ARG A 18 -3.64 -17.78 14.91
C ARG A 18 -3.16 -18.35 13.59
N ASP A 19 -3.96 -18.25 12.54
CA ASP A 19 -3.64 -18.79 11.22
C ASP A 19 -2.48 -18.04 10.58
N THR A 20 -2.50 -16.71 10.67
CA THR A 20 -1.40 -15.84 10.21
C THR A 20 -0.10 -16.21 10.89
N LEU A 21 -0.08 -16.29 12.23
CA LEU A 21 1.14 -16.65 12.96
C LEU A 21 1.57 -18.10 12.74
N ALA A 22 0.62 -19.02 12.54
CA ALA A 22 0.89 -20.44 12.26
C ALA A 22 1.39 -20.69 10.84
N SER A 23 1.18 -19.75 9.91
CA SER A 23 1.72 -19.83 8.54
C SER A 23 3.25 -19.73 8.49
N TYR A 24 3.87 -19.28 9.58
CA TYR A 24 5.32 -19.16 9.73
C TYR A 24 5.92 -20.29 10.56
N PRO A 25 7.25 -20.52 10.48
CA PRO A 25 7.95 -21.47 11.35
C PRO A 25 7.70 -21.20 12.84
N LEU A 26 7.68 -22.26 13.66
CA LEU A 26 7.41 -22.17 15.11
C LEU A 26 8.45 -21.33 15.89
N ASP A 27 9.65 -21.21 15.34
CA ASP A 27 10.77 -20.45 15.88
C ASP A 27 10.83 -19.00 15.35
N ALA A 28 9.87 -18.59 14.50
CA ALA A 28 9.79 -17.24 13.95
C ALA A 28 9.72 -16.16 15.05
N ASN A 29 10.46 -15.07 14.81
CA ASN A 29 10.46 -13.88 15.65
C ASN A 29 10.11 -12.66 14.77
N PHE A 30 8.93 -12.10 15.01
CA PHE A 30 8.37 -10.94 14.32
C PHE A 30 8.73 -9.67 15.05
N MET A 31 9.63 -8.89 14.46
CA MET A 31 10.09 -7.63 14.99
C MET A 31 10.49 -6.72 13.84
N HIS A 32 9.96 -5.50 13.83
CA HIS A 32 10.44 -4.49 12.90
C HIS A 32 11.79 -3.96 13.38
N ILE A 33 12.86 -4.21 12.61
CA ILE A 33 14.24 -3.82 12.89
C ILE A 33 14.79 -3.02 11.70
N LEU A 34 15.46 -1.91 12.00
CA LEU A 34 16.31 -1.24 11.01
C LEU A 34 17.55 -2.10 10.79
N LEU A 35 17.63 -2.74 9.62
CA LEU A 35 18.68 -3.70 9.29
C LEU A 35 20.07 -3.07 9.25
N GLN A 36 20.16 -1.77 8.96
CA GLN A 36 21.39 -1.02 9.09
C GLN A 36 21.71 -0.81 10.59
N PRO A 37 22.91 -1.17 11.06
CA PRO A 37 23.35 -0.85 12.40
C PRO A 37 23.21 0.64 12.68
N ASN A 38 22.70 0.96 13.87
CA ASN A 38 22.64 2.31 14.37
C ASN A 38 24.04 2.69 14.87
N ASP A 39 24.60 3.79 14.37
CA ASP A 39 25.76 4.43 14.98
C ASP A 39 25.31 5.68 15.74
N PRO A 40 24.84 5.54 17.00
CA PRO A 40 24.26 6.65 17.71
C PRO A 40 25.33 7.71 17.94
N THR A 41 24.95 8.96 17.66
CA THR A 41 25.89 10.06 17.85
C THR A 41 26.33 10.13 19.32
N PRO A 42 27.55 10.61 19.56
CA PRO A 42 28.02 11.06 20.87
C PRO A 42 27.01 11.72 21.81
N GLN A 43 26.04 12.44 21.26
CA GLN A 43 25.14 13.31 21.99
C GLN A 43 23.88 12.58 22.48
N VAL A 44 23.53 11.46 21.84
CA VAL A 44 22.30 10.72 22.10
C VAL A 44 22.54 9.44 22.91
N TRP A 45 23.76 8.86 22.89
CA TRP A 45 24.10 7.67 23.68
C TRP A 45 24.66 8.05 25.06
N ASN A 46 23.80 8.05 26.08
CA ASN A 46 24.15 8.46 27.44
C ASN A 46 23.75 7.39 28.47
N TYR A 47 24.43 7.42 29.62
CA TYR A 47 24.11 6.65 30.81
C TYR A 47 23.00 7.38 31.58
N PHE A 48 21.87 6.72 31.73
CA PHE A 48 20.72 7.17 32.49
C PHE A 48 20.53 6.37 33.77
N VAL A 49 19.98 7.02 34.79
CA VAL A 49 19.50 6.38 36.02
C VAL A 49 18.04 6.75 36.20
N GLU A 50 17.19 5.75 36.36
CA GLU A 50 15.80 5.94 36.76
C GLU A 50 15.71 6.12 38.27
N CYS A 51 15.27 7.29 38.74
CA CYS A 51 15.08 7.60 40.15
C CYS A 51 14.04 8.71 40.31
N ASP A 52 13.25 8.68 41.38
CA ASP A 52 12.20 9.66 41.67
C ASP A 52 11.18 9.84 40.50
N ASP A 53 10.75 8.72 39.91
CA ASP A 53 9.85 8.69 38.75
C ASP A 53 10.34 9.50 37.54
N ALA A 54 11.66 9.64 37.38
CA ALA A 54 12.30 10.37 36.30
C ALA A 54 13.60 9.71 35.83
N LEU A 55 13.94 9.94 34.56
CA LEU A 55 15.21 9.53 33.97
C LEU A 55 16.23 10.66 34.10
N HIS A 56 17.32 10.38 34.81
CA HIS A 56 18.42 11.32 35.02
C HIS A 56 19.60 10.95 34.16
N ARG A 57 19.97 11.84 33.22
CA ARG A 57 21.18 11.68 32.42
C ARG A 57 22.41 11.99 33.28
N ILE A 58 23.34 11.03 33.40
CA ILE A 58 24.54 11.19 34.24
C ILE A 58 25.77 11.54 33.40
N TYR A 59 26.15 10.67 32.47
CA TYR A 59 27.33 10.85 31.63
C TYR A 59 27.15 10.17 30.26
N ARG A 60 28.10 10.36 29.36
CA ARG A 60 28.04 9.83 28.00
C ARG A 60 28.56 8.39 27.95
N LEU A 61 27.87 7.50 27.23
CA LEU A 61 28.36 6.15 26.95
C LEU A 61 29.13 6.10 25.62
N PRO A 62 30.19 5.27 25.51
CA PRO A 62 30.75 4.90 24.22
C PRO A 62 29.75 3.99 23.48
N PRO A 63 29.40 4.27 22.21
CA PRO A 63 28.55 3.37 21.45
C PRO A 63 29.25 2.04 21.19
N LEU A 64 28.51 0.93 21.30
CA LEU A 64 29.00 -0.39 20.96
C LEU A 64 28.77 -0.59 19.46
N THR A 65 29.76 -0.24 18.63
CA THR A 65 29.75 -0.55 17.20
C THR A 65 31.01 -1.32 16.81
N VAL A 66 30.90 -2.27 15.88
CA VAL A 66 32.03 -3.10 15.42
C VAL A 66 33.14 -2.23 14.84
N ASP A 67 32.79 -1.24 14.02
CA ASP A 67 33.73 -0.31 13.37
C ASP A 67 34.52 0.55 14.36
N LYS A 68 34.01 0.73 15.57
CA LYS A 68 34.68 1.46 16.67
C LYS A 68 35.50 0.53 17.57
N GLY A 69 35.63 -0.75 17.21
CA GLY A 69 36.40 -1.75 17.96
C GLY A 69 35.69 -2.29 19.20
N HIS A 70 34.38 -2.06 19.33
CA HIS A 70 33.58 -2.50 20.48
C HIS A 70 32.81 -3.81 20.22
N GLY A 71 32.86 -4.34 19.00
CA GLY A 71 32.57 -5.75 18.67
C GLY A 71 31.10 -6.18 18.64
N ILE A 72 30.14 -5.26 18.72
CA ILE A 72 28.69 -5.54 18.64
C ILE A 72 28.08 -4.46 17.75
N ASP A 73 27.13 -4.82 16.88
CA ASP A 73 26.35 -3.84 16.12
C ASP A 73 25.00 -3.61 16.80
N ILE A 74 24.77 -2.39 17.29
CA ILE A 74 23.49 -1.99 17.88
C ILE A 74 22.49 -1.74 16.75
N HIS A 75 21.29 -2.30 16.87
CA HIS A 75 20.18 -2.04 15.95
C HIS A 75 19.07 -1.26 16.63
N THR A 76 18.36 -0.46 15.84
CA THR A 76 17.08 0.13 16.26
C THR A 76 15.95 -0.81 15.87
N SER A 77 15.03 -1.08 16.79
CA SER A 77 13.89 -1.98 16.63
C SER A 77 12.63 -1.41 17.25
N SER A 78 11.49 -1.99 16.92
CA SER A 78 10.21 -1.68 17.55
C SER A 78 10.14 -2.19 19.00
N GLN A 79 9.46 -1.45 19.88
CA GLN A 79 9.13 -1.88 21.25
C GLN A 79 8.12 -3.04 21.27
N TRP A 80 7.39 -3.23 20.18
CA TRP A 80 6.35 -4.25 20.05
C TRP A 80 6.79 -5.34 19.10
N PHE A 81 6.60 -6.57 19.54
CA PHE A 81 7.08 -7.75 18.86
C PHE A 81 6.22 -8.97 19.19
N ILE A 82 6.34 -9.97 18.33
CA ILE A 82 5.83 -11.31 18.56
C ILE A 82 7.03 -12.25 18.47
N ILE A 83 7.45 -12.81 19.61
CA ILE A 83 8.66 -13.66 19.66
C ILE A 83 8.34 -15.10 20.03
N SER A 84 9.15 -16.01 19.50
CA SER A 84 9.12 -17.42 19.83
C SER A 84 9.37 -17.67 21.32
N ARG A 85 8.91 -18.83 21.81
CA ARG A 85 9.15 -19.24 23.20
C ARG A 85 10.64 -19.42 23.50
N GLU A 86 11.40 -19.94 22.53
CA GLU A 86 12.83 -20.22 22.69
C GLU A 86 13.62 -18.92 22.84
N PHE A 87 13.34 -17.92 22.01
CA PHE A 87 14.00 -16.62 22.10
C PHE A 87 13.66 -15.90 23.42
N ALA A 88 12.38 -15.92 23.82
CA ALA A 88 11.95 -15.35 25.10
C ALA A 88 12.65 -16.04 26.29
N TRP A 89 12.77 -17.37 26.25
CA TRP A 89 13.47 -18.12 27.30
C TRP A 89 14.97 -17.80 27.35
N TYR A 90 15.61 -17.70 26.19
CA TYR A 90 17.04 -17.36 26.08
C TYR A 90 17.35 -15.97 26.65
N ILE A 91 16.50 -14.98 26.38
CA ILE A 91 16.66 -13.63 26.94
C ILE A 91 16.38 -13.59 28.45
N ALA A 92 15.37 -14.34 28.92
CA ALA A 92 15.01 -14.38 30.33
C ALA A 92 16.04 -15.14 31.19
N ASN A 93 16.73 -16.13 30.62
CA ASN A 93 17.73 -16.95 31.30
C ASN A 93 19.04 -16.97 30.50
N PRO A 94 19.71 -15.82 30.34
CA PRO A 94 20.90 -15.75 29.50
C PRO A 94 22.02 -16.57 30.15
N PRO A 95 22.81 -17.32 29.35
CA PRO A 95 23.99 -18.00 29.86
C PRO A 95 24.96 -16.98 30.48
N LYS A 96 25.59 -17.32 31.60
CA LYS A 96 26.58 -16.44 32.24
C LYS A 96 27.71 -16.10 31.30
N ASN A 97 28.14 -14.84 31.29
CA ASN A 97 29.18 -14.31 30.39
C ASN A 97 28.80 -14.42 28.90
N SER A 98 27.51 -14.54 28.56
CA SER A 98 27.04 -14.43 27.18
C SER A 98 26.88 -12.97 26.77
N LEU A 99 26.72 -12.74 25.46
CA LEU A 99 26.38 -11.42 24.91
C LEU A 99 25.14 -10.82 25.59
N VAL A 100 24.10 -11.62 25.83
CA VAL A 100 22.85 -11.14 26.42
C VAL A 100 23.03 -10.76 27.90
N ASP A 101 23.85 -11.52 28.64
CA ASP A 101 24.20 -11.21 30.02
C ASP A 101 24.90 -9.85 30.11
N TYR A 102 25.86 -9.59 29.20
CA TYR A 102 26.52 -8.30 29.07
C TYR A 102 25.58 -7.17 28.63
N LEU A 103 24.79 -7.40 27.58
CA LEU A 103 23.88 -6.38 27.03
C LEU A 103 22.77 -6.00 28.01
N ARG A 104 22.31 -6.91 28.86
CA ARG A 104 21.33 -6.62 29.90
C ARG A 104 21.87 -5.56 30.86
N ASP A 105 23.07 -5.77 31.39
CA ASP A 105 23.72 -4.86 32.35
C ASP A 105 24.10 -3.52 31.67
N TYR A 106 24.47 -3.56 30.38
CA TYR A 106 24.76 -2.36 29.60
C TYR A 106 23.50 -1.53 29.31
N MET A 107 22.43 -2.17 28.81
CA MET A 107 21.21 -1.50 28.36
C MET A 107 20.28 -1.07 29.50
N GLU A 108 20.48 -1.57 30.73
CA GLU A 108 19.80 -1.08 31.95
C GLU A 108 19.92 0.44 32.12
N HIS A 109 20.99 1.03 31.58
CA HIS A 109 21.28 2.46 31.71
C HIS A 109 21.12 3.23 30.39
N VAL A 110 20.42 2.66 29.41
CA VAL A 110 20.14 3.29 28.12
C VAL A 110 18.67 3.69 28.06
N VAL A 111 18.40 4.91 27.59
CA VAL A 111 17.01 5.39 27.42
C VAL A 111 16.34 4.67 26.24
N VAL A 112 15.06 4.31 26.41
CA VAL A 112 14.31 3.53 25.41
C VAL A 112 15.05 2.25 25.01
N ALA A 113 15.59 1.54 26.02
CA ALA A 113 16.37 0.33 25.80
C ALA A 113 15.61 -0.75 25.04
N ASP A 114 14.29 -0.81 25.15
CA ASP A 114 13.44 -1.76 24.44
C ASP A 114 13.42 -1.54 22.91
N GLU A 115 13.66 -0.33 22.41
CA GLU A 115 13.86 -0.04 20.99
C GLU A 115 15.25 -0.42 20.45
N SER A 116 16.13 -1.00 21.27
CA SER A 116 17.46 -1.40 20.80
C SER A 116 17.91 -2.77 21.29
N PHE A 117 17.56 -3.14 22.53
CA PHE A 117 18.01 -4.37 23.18
C PHE A 117 17.54 -5.61 22.42
N PHE A 118 16.23 -5.77 22.19
CA PHE A 118 15.69 -7.01 21.61
C PHE A 118 16.16 -7.22 20.17
N GLY A 119 16.11 -6.17 19.34
CA GLY A 119 16.59 -6.24 17.96
C GLY A 119 18.10 -6.52 17.88
N THR A 120 18.90 -5.89 18.75
CA THR A 120 20.34 -6.14 18.83
C THR A 120 20.64 -7.59 19.23
N VAL A 121 19.96 -8.12 20.26
CA VAL A 121 20.13 -9.50 20.71
C VAL A 121 19.73 -10.49 19.60
N LEU A 122 18.59 -10.27 18.94
CA LEU A 122 18.13 -11.15 17.85
C LEU A 122 19.14 -11.18 16.69
N ARG A 123 19.67 -10.02 16.29
CA ARG A 123 20.62 -9.89 15.16
C ARG A 123 22.02 -10.41 15.45
N ASN A 124 22.49 -10.33 16.70
CA ASN A 124 23.86 -10.70 17.08
C ASN A 124 23.96 -12.08 17.75
N THR A 125 22.91 -12.89 17.72
CA THR A 125 22.91 -14.25 18.28
C THR A 125 22.47 -15.28 17.23
N HIS A 126 22.42 -16.56 17.60
CA HIS A 126 22.01 -17.64 16.70
C HIS A 126 20.55 -17.53 16.22
N PHE A 127 19.75 -16.60 16.77
CA PHE A 127 18.39 -16.31 16.34
C PHE A 127 18.31 -15.39 15.10
N CYS A 128 19.43 -14.90 14.57
CA CYS A 128 19.42 -13.91 13.48
C CYS A 128 18.71 -14.39 12.21
N SER A 129 18.69 -15.71 11.95
CA SER A 129 17.99 -16.35 10.82
C SER A 129 16.48 -16.55 11.04
N THR A 130 16.00 -16.34 12.26
CA THR A 130 14.58 -16.50 12.63
C THR A 130 13.80 -15.18 12.59
N LEU A 131 14.47 -14.08 12.24
CA LEU A 131 13.87 -12.76 12.13
C LEU A 131 12.94 -12.69 10.91
N HIS A 132 11.69 -12.36 11.17
CA HIS A 132 10.75 -11.82 10.19
C HIS A 132 10.62 -10.32 10.46
N ASN A 133 11.01 -9.49 9.50
CA ASN A 133 11.15 -8.04 9.68
C ASN A 133 9.81 -7.29 9.56
N ASP A 134 8.83 -7.77 10.31
CA ASP A 134 7.48 -7.27 10.45
C ASP A 134 7.06 -7.59 11.89
N ASN A 135 6.25 -6.74 12.51
CA ASN A 135 5.70 -7.00 13.85
C ASN A 135 4.17 -7.05 13.88
N PHE A 136 3.50 -7.02 12.72
CA PHE A 136 2.04 -7.06 12.55
C PHE A 136 1.32 -6.02 13.41
N LEU A 137 1.93 -4.83 13.56
CA LEU A 137 1.42 -3.76 14.39
C LEU A 137 1.37 -2.46 13.60
N HIS A 138 0.14 -2.02 13.33
CA HIS A 138 -0.09 -0.71 12.79
C HIS A 138 0.22 0.36 13.83
N ILE A 139 1.10 1.30 13.48
CA ILE A 139 1.45 2.43 14.34
C ILE A 139 1.65 3.67 13.50
N GLN A 140 1.05 4.77 13.95
CA GLN A 140 1.23 6.08 13.33
C GLN A 140 1.87 7.01 14.35
N PHE A 141 2.96 7.67 13.97
CA PHE A 141 3.66 8.60 14.83
C PHE A 141 3.22 10.03 14.54
N GLY A 142 2.99 10.79 15.60
CA GLY A 142 2.77 12.24 15.49
C GLY A 142 4.07 12.99 15.24
N SER A 143 3.98 14.32 15.21
CA SER A 143 5.15 15.18 15.12
C SER A 143 6.04 15.07 16.36
N TRP A 144 7.26 15.56 16.23
CA TRP A 144 8.17 15.62 17.36
C TRP A 144 7.73 16.70 18.36
N GLU A 145 7.92 16.44 19.66
CA GLU A 145 7.47 17.35 20.72
C GLU A 145 8.07 18.77 20.58
N ASN A 146 9.28 18.89 20.02
CA ASN A 146 9.96 20.16 19.76
C ASN A 146 9.38 20.92 18.55
N GLU A 147 8.71 20.25 17.62
CA GLU A 147 8.05 20.83 16.45
C GLU A 147 6.65 21.33 16.81
N ASP A 148 5.91 20.55 17.60
CA ASP A 148 4.51 20.86 17.95
C ASP A 148 4.37 21.90 19.06
N LYS A 149 5.34 21.98 19.99
CA LYS A 149 5.20 22.77 21.21
C LYS A 149 6.37 23.73 21.44
N SER A 150 6.02 24.94 21.88
CA SER A 150 7.00 25.92 22.36
C SER A 150 7.75 25.38 23.57
N ALA A 151 8.99 25.82 23.76
CA ALA A 151 9.90 25.27 24.78
C ALA A 151 9.32 25.17 26.20
N ASN A 152 8.44 26.10 26.59
CA ASN A 152 7.77 26.13 27.90
C ASN A 152 6.55 25.19 28.04
N GLN A 153 6.12 24.53 26.96
CA GLN A 153 4.97 23.62 26.92
C GLN A 153 5.37 22.16 26.63
N ARG A 154 6.66 21.91 26.37
CA ARG A 154 7.19 20.57 26.08
C ARG A 154 7.16 19.69 27.33
N ASP A 155 6.81 18.42 27.16
CA ASP A 155 6.88 17.44 28.24
C ASP A 155 8.35 17.12 28.58
N PRO A 156 8.82 17.43 29.81
CA PRO A 156 10.21 17.17 30.20
C PRO A 156 10.58 15.68 30.13
N ARG A 157 9.60 14.77 30.23
CA ARG A 157 9.82 13.32 30.13
C ARG A 157 10.18 12.86 28.73
N LYS A 158 9.85 13.64 27.69
CA LYS A 158 10.22 13.35 26.30
C LYS A 158 11.52 14.04 25.89
N CYS A 159 11.91 15.11 26.58
CA CYS A 159 13.07 15.93 26.23
C CYS A 159 14.25 15.71 27.19
N VAL A 160 14.59 14.44 27.46
CA VAL A 160 15.62 14.05 28.47
C VAL A 160 17.07 14.20 27.97
N MET A 161 17.24 14.56 26.70
CA MET A 161 18.52 14.60 26.01
C MET A 161 19.27 15.92 26.28
N ARG A 162 20.56 15.99 25.92
CA ARG A 162 21.37 17.19 26.23
C ARG A 162 20.90 18.41 25.45
N ASN A 163 20.55 18.18 24.19
CA ASN A 163 19.94 19.19 23.35
C ASN A 163 18.44 19.31 23.74
N PRO A 164 17.96 20.47 24.21
CA PRO A 164 16.55 20.68 24.55
C PRO A 164 15.58 20.55 23.38
N ASP A 165 16.09 20.63 22.15
CA ASP A 165 15.31 20.40 20.92
C ASP A 165 15.33 18.93 20.48
N HIS A 166 16.13 18.07 21.12
CA HIS A 166 16.10 16.64 20.86
C HIS A 166 15.11 15.97 21.82
N CYS A 167 13.84 15.98 21.43
CA CYS A 167 12.75 15.38 22.18
C CYS A 167 12.24 14.12 21.49
N GLY A 168 11.65 13.21 22.25
CA GLY A 168 10.90 12.07 21.71
C GLY A 168 9.54 12.47 21.13
N ARG A 169 8.93 11.53 20.42
CA ARG A 169 7.55 11.62 19.92
C ARG A 169 6.71 10.47 20.48
N SER A 170 5.40 10.51 20.25
CA SER A 170 4.49 9.46 20.68
C SER A 170 3.58 9.04 19.53
N PRO A 171 3.06 7.80 19.56
CA PRO A 171 2.05 7.39 18.59
C PRO A 171 0.80 8.27 18.68
N THR A 172 0.25 8.59 17.52
CA THR A 172 -1.01 9.33 17.36
C THR A 172 -2.18 8.45 17.81
N THR A 173 -3.19 9.07 18.40
CA THR A 173 -4.47 8.41 18.68
C THR A 173 -5.22 8.22 17.37
N MET A 174 -5.60 6.99 17.07
CA MET A 174 -6.34 6.61 15.87
C MET A 174 -7.75 7.19 15.92
N THR A 175 -8.23 7.61 14.76
CA THR A 175 -9.55 8.21 14.52
C THR A 175 -10.32 7.39 13.48
N LEU A 176 -11.63 7.61 13.35
CA LEU A 176 -12.47 6.81 12.44
C LEU A 176 -12.00 6.79 10.97
N ASP A 177 -11.39 7.88 10.49
CA ASP A 177 -10.85 7.99 9.12
C ASP A 177 -9.67 7.03 8.82
N TYR A 178 -9.11 6.42 9.85
CA TYR A 178 -8.09 5.37 9.72
C TYR A 178 -8.66 3.96 9.53
N LEU A 179 -9.95 3.72 9.80
CA LEU A 179 -10.54 2.39 9.71
C LEU A 179 -10.28 1.68 8.37
N PRO A 180 -10.37 2.34 7.19
CA PRO A 180 -10.04 1.71 5.91
C PRO A 180 -8.56 1.31 5.79
N VAL A 181 -7.64 2.13 6.32
CA VAL A 181 -6.19 1.82 6.35
C VAL A 181 -5.94 0.63 7.26
N LEU A 182 -6.51 0.64 8.46
CA LEU A 182 -6.34 -0.45 9.43
C LEU A 182 -6.87 -1.77 8.86
N GLU A 183 -8.01 -1.74 8.17
CA GLU A 183 -8.59 -2.91 7.54
C GLU A 183 -7.72 -3.51 6.44
N LEU A 184 -7.17 -2.68 5.57
CA LEU A 184 -6.45 -3.13 4.38
C LEU A 184 -4.95 -3.35 4.63
N SER A 185 -4.45 -2.98 5.81
CA SER A 185 -3.03 -3.09 6.19
C SER A 185 -2.50 -4.52 6.25
N GLY A 186 -3.36 -5.49 6.58
CA GLY A 186 -2.92 -6.84 6.96
C GLY A 186 -2.23 -6.91 8.33
N ASP A 187 -2.21 -5.81 9.09
CA ASP A 187 -1.72 -5.81 10.47
C ASP A 187 -2.70 -6.54 11.41
N LEU A 188 -2.16 -7.34 12.33
CA LEU A 188 -2.99 -8.06 13.31
C LEU A 188 -3.43 -7.17 14.48
N PHE A 189 -2.65 -6.12 14.78
CA PHE A 189 -2.87 -5.22 15.90
C PHE A 189 -2.65 -3.76 15.47
N ALA A 190 -3.20 -2.81 16.24
CA ALA A 190 -2.94 -1.39 16.05
C ALA A 190 -2.81 -0.62 17.38
N ARG A 191 -2.23 0.59 17.30
CA ARG A 191 -2.13 1.57 18.41
C ARG A 191 -1.86 2.97 17.85
N LYS A 192 -2.20 4.11 18.48
CA LYS A 192 -2.92 4.47 19.72
C LYS A 192 -4.45 4.32 19.76
N PHE A 193 -5.06 3.52 20.64
CA PHE A 193 -6.51 3.68 20.94
C PHE A 193 -6.78 4.40 22.27
N ASP A 194 -7.80 5.25 22.29
CA ASP A 194 -8.26 6.01 23.47
C ASP A 194 -9.79 6.17 23.42
N ASP A 195 -10.48 5.58 24.39
CA ASP A 195 -11.95 5.51 24.44
C ASP A 195 -12.60 6.85 24.78
N VAL A 196 -11.84 7.79 25.35
CA VAL A 196 -12.33 9.14 25.64
C VAL A 196 -12.22 10.02 24.39
N ALA A 197 -11.14 9.86 23.63
CA ALA A 197 -10.93 10.64 22.41
C ALA A 197 -11.81 10.16 21.25
N GLU A 198 -11.88 8.84 21.02
CA GLU A 198 -12.55 8.22 19.87
C GLU A 198 -13.31 6.94 20.30
N PRO A 199 -14.48 7.08 20.95
CA PRO A 199 -15.19 5.95 21.58
C PRO A 199 -15.72 4.92 20.59
N LEU A 200 -16.09 5.33 19.36
CA LEU A 200 -16.77 4.46 18.40
C LEU A 200 -15.80 3.57 17.60
N LEU A 201 -14.51 3.91 17.58
CA LEU A 201 -13.55 3.26 16.71
C LEU A 201 -13.40 1.76 17.01
N LYS A 202 -13.31 1.39 18.29
CA LYS A 202 -13.22 -0.02 18.71
C LYS A 202 -14.50 -0.80 18.41
N ASP A 203 -15.67 -0.17 18.58
CA ASP A 203 -16.97 -0.81 18.31
C ASP A 203 -17.11 -1.22 16.83
N HIS A 204 -16.56 -0.43 15.90
CA HIS A 204 -16.53 -0.79 14.48
C HIS A 204 -15.54 -1.92 14.19
N ILE A 205 -14.37 -1.89 14.84
CA ILE A 205 -13.38 -2.98 14.73
C ILE A 205 -13.96 -4.30 15.24
N ASP A 206 -14.62 -4.30 16.40
CA ASP A 206 -15.19 -5.51 16.98
C ASP A 206 -16.31 -6.09 16.11
N ARG A 207 -17.21 -5.26 15.58
CA ARG A 207 -18.23 -5.71 14.62
C ARG A 207 -17.63 -6.35 13.37
N ARG A 208 -16.51 -5.83 12.87
CA ARG A 208 -15.80 -6.43 11.73
C ARG A 208 -15.18 -7.78 12.12
N ARG A 209 -14.49 -7.84 13.25
CA ARG A 209 -13.84 -9.06 13.76
C ARG A 209 -14.84 -10.18 14.03
N GLU A 210 -16.05 -9.84 14.48
CA GLU A 210 -17.16 -10.79 14.63
C GLU A 210 -17.58 -11.36 13.28
N LYS A 211 -17.82 -10.52 12.26
CA LYS A 211 -18.15 -10.96 10.90
C LYS A 211 -17.07 -11.85 10.28
N GLU A 212 -15.81 -11.50 10.52
CA GLU A 212 -14.66 -12.27 10.06
C GLU A 212 -14.57 -13.64 10.74
N GLU A 213 -14.76 -13.71 12.06
CA GLU A 213 -14.80 -14.99 12.78
C GLU A 213 -15.95 -15.87 12.28
N GLU A 214 -17.13 -15.30 12.05
CA GLU A 214 -18.27 -16.00 11.44
C GLU A 214 -17.97 -16.49 10.02
N ARG A 215 -17.21 -15.70 9.24
CA ARG A 215 -16.73 -16.12 7.92
C ARG A 215 -15.82 -17.33 8.05
N PHE A 216 -14.77 -17.29 8.85
CA PHE A 216 -13.85 -18.43 9.02
C PHE A 216 -14.59 -19.71 9.44
N LEU A 217 -15.57 -19.62 10.33
CA LEU A 217 -16.39 -20.77 10.73
C LEU A 217 -17.21 -21.33 9.55
N ARG A 218 -17.78 -20.47 8.69
CA ARG A 218 -18.47 -20.89 7.46
C ARG A 218 -17.52 -21.54 6.47
N GLU A 219 -16.34 -20.97 6.27
CA GLU A 219 -15.33 -21.50 5.36
C GLU A 219 -14.82 -22.88 5.81
N GLU A 220 -14.56 -23.06 7.11
CA GLU A 220 -14.15 -24.34 7.68
C GLU A 220 -15.25 -25.41 7.54
N ALA A 221 -16.52 -25.03 7.76
CA ALA A 221 -17.66 -25.92 7.57
C ALA A 221 -17.79 -26.36 6.10
N LEU A 222 -17.71 -25.40 5.17
CA LEU A 222 -17.74 -25.69 3.74
C LEU A 222 -16.57 -26.57 3.33
N ALA A 223 -15.34 -26.28 3.78
CA ALA A 223 -14.17 -27.09 3.45
C ALA A 223 -14.34 -28.56 3.87
N LYS A 224 -14.93 -28.81 5.05
CA LYS A 224 -15.27 -30.18 5.51
C LYS A 224 -16.33 -30.84 4.64
N GLU A 225 -17.35 -30.10 4.19
CA GLU A 225 -18.37 -30.60 3.27
C GLU A 225 -17.77 -30.93 1.90
N ILE A 226 -16.89 -30.08 1.37
CA ILE A 226 -16.16 -30.30 0.11
C ILE A 226 -15.30 -31.57 0.23
N GLU A 227 -14.58 -31.76 1.33
CA GLU A 227 -13.76 -32.95 1.56
C GLU A 227 -14.62 -34.24 1.66
N ALA A 228 -15.76 -34.16 2.33
CA ALA A 228 -16.74 -35.25 2.39
C ALA A 228 -17.34 -35.59 1.01
N ASN A 229 -17.65 -34.58 0.20
CA ASN A 229 -18.18 -34.74 -1.16
C ASN A 229 -17.13 -35.28 -2.13
N LYS A 230 -15.87 -34.84 -2.00
CA LYS A 230 -14.72 -35.40 -2.75
C LYS A 230 -14.51 -36.89 -2.43
N THR A 231 -14.60 -37.27 -1.16
CA THR A 231 -14.54 -38.69 -0.76
C THR A 231 -15.75 -39.50 -1.24
N ALA A 232 -16.90 -38.85 -1.49
CA ALA A 232 -18.08 -39.44 -2.12
C ALA A 232 -18.07 -39.44 -3.66
N GLY A 233 -17.02 -38.91 -4.31
CA GLY A 233 -16.89 -38.88 -5.78
C GLY A 233 -17.74 -37.80 -6.48
N VAL A 234 -18.16 -36.76 -5.76
CA VAL A 234 -18.87 -35.61 -6.31
C VAL A 234 -17.85 -34.54 -6.69
N GLU A 235 -17.92 -34.03 -7.92
CA GLU A 235 -17.10 -32.93 -8.39
C GLU A 235 -17.59 -31.63 -7.76
N VAL A 236 -16.73 -30.95 -7.00
CA VAL A 236 -17.08 -29.72 -6.28
C VAL A 236 -16.30 -28.55 -6.88
N THR A 237 -17.01 -27.65 -7.54
CA THR A 237 -16.47 -26.45 -8.20
C THR A 237 -16.89 -25.14 -7.50
N GLU A 238 -17.62 -25.21 -6.39
CA GLU A 238 -18.08 -24.01 -5.68
C GLU A 238 -16.90 -23.34 -4.95
N LYS A 239 -16.48 -22.17 -5.47
CA LYS A 239 -15.74 -21.17 -4.70
C LYS A 239 -16.72 -20.52 -3.72
N LEU A 240 -16.23 -20.13 -2.55
CA LEU A 240 -17.01 -19.32 -1.61
C LEU A 240 -17.52 -18.08 -2.34
N PRO A 241 -18.83 -17.79 -2.25
CA PRO A 241 -19.36 -16.57 -2.83
C PRO A 241 -18.71 -15.39 -2.12
N LEU A 242 -18.29 -14.40 -2.91
CA LEU A 242 -17.87 -13.12 -2.38
C LEU A 242 -19.03 -12.49 -1.62
N GLU A 243 -18.70 -11.82 -0.52
CA GLU A 243 -19.70 -11.02 0.19
C GLU A 243 -20.17 -9.84 -0.68
N SER A 244 -21.36 -9.29 -0.41
CA SER A 244 -21.95 -8.24 -1.28
C SER A 244 -21.10 -6.98 -1.41
N TRP A 245 -20.18 -6.75 -0.47
CA TRP A 245 -19.23 -5.64 -0.44
C TRP A 245 -17.85 -5.99 -1.00
N GLU A 246 -17.56 -7.26 -1.28
CA GLU A 246 -16.28 -7.70 -1.83
C GLU A 246 -16.30 -7.57 -3.36
N PHE A 247 -15.76 -6.45 -3.85
CA PHE A 247 -15.49 -6.27 -5.27
C PHE A 247 -14.22 -7.05 -5.64
N GLN A 248 -14.36 -8.23 -6.27
CA GLN A 248 -13.25 -8.81 -7.03
C GLN A 248 -13.16 -8.02 -8.33
N GLY A 249 -12.17 -7.12 -8.40
CA GLY A 249 -11.87 -6.35 -9.59
C GLY A 249 -11.76 -7.26 -10.80
N GLU A 250 -12.81 -7.28 -11.61
CA GLU A 250 -12.65 -7.51 -13.02
C GLU A 250 -11.68 -6.44 -13.52
N GLY A 251 -10.76 -6.84 -14.39
CA GLY A 251 -9.83 -5.88 -14.95
C GLY A 251 -10.60 -4.81 -15.72
N VAL A 252 -10.36 -3.55 -15.37
CA VAL A 252 -11.02 -2.38 -15.96
C VAL A 252 -10.02 -1.47 -16.66
N MET A 253 -10.53 -0.78 -17.66
CA MET A 253 -9.93 0.39 -18.26
C MET A 253 -10.61 1.64 -17.68
N LEU A 254 -9.80 2.61 -17.23
CA LEU A 254 -10.27 3.86 -16.64
C LEU A 254 -10.24 4.96 -17.70
N VAL A 255 -11.38 5.22 -18.32
CA VAL A 255 -11.51 6.14 -19.47
C VAL A 255 -11.89 7.53 -19.00
N ALA A 256 -11.21 8.58 -19.45
CA ALA A 256 -11.61 9.96 -19.19
C ALA A 256 -12.95 10.25 -19.87
N LYS A 257 -14.00 10.45 -19.09
CA LYS A 257 -15.41 10.51 -19.51
C LYS A 257 -15.67 11.53 -20.61
N GLU A 258 -15.03 12.69 -20.54
CA GLU A 258 -15.20 13.76 -21.54
C GLU A 258 -14.60 13.41 -22.92
N THR A 259 -13.66 12.47 -22.98
CA THR A 259 -12.95 12.10 -24.22
C THR A 259 -13.58 10.92 -24.96
N VAL A 260 -14.64 10.33 -24.41
CA VAL A 260 -15.26 9.10 -24.93
C VAL A 260 -15.77 9.26 -26.37
N LEU A 261 -16.20 10.47 -26.72
CA LEU A 261 -16.71 10.81 -28.06
C LEU A 261 -15.65 11.46 -28.96
N ASP A 262 -14.43 11.65 -28.46
CA ASP A 262 -13.32 12.18 -29.25
C ASP A 262 -12.79 11.10 -30.22
N GLU A 263 -12.08 11.52 -31.28
CA GLU A 263 -11.46 10.58 -32.22
C GLU A 263 -10.47 9.63 -31.53
N ILE A 264 -9.81 10.12 -30.47
CA ILE A 264 -8.85 9.38 -29.66
C ILE A 264 -9.23 9.54 -28.19
N PRO A 265 -9.98 8.59 -27.59
CA PRO A 265 -10.30 8.64 -26.17
C PRO A 265 -9.04 8.42 -25.32
N LEU A 266 -8.97 9.12 -24.18
CA LEU A 266 -7.85 9.06 -23.25
C LEU A 266 -8.20 8.23 -22.01
N CYS A 267 -7.22 7.49 -21.52
CA CYS A 267 -7.32 6.57 -20.41
C CYS A 267 -6.18 6.78 -19.40
N LEU A 268 -6.44 6.38 -18.15
CA LEU A 268 -5.40 6.28 -17.14
C LEU A 268 -4.43 5.14 -17.51
N GLY A 269 -3.15 5.46 -17.66
CA GLY A 269 -2.14 4.46 -17.98
C GLY A 269 -0.73 4.86 -17.54
N LEU A 270 0.22 3.94 -17.71
CA LEU A 270 1.64 4.20 -17.46
C LEU A 270 2.37 4.58 -18.73
N SER A 271 3.41 5.40 -18.60
CA SER A 271 4.31 5.68 -19.71
C SER A 271 4.91 4.40 -20.29
N ARG A 272 4.99 4.34 -21.64
CA ARG A 272 5.61 3.25 -22.41
C ARG A 272 7.06 2.97 -21.98
N ASP A 273 7.75 3.94 -21.38
CA ASP A 273 9.13 3.82 -20.93
C ASP A 273 9.31 2.95 -19.67
N GLY A 274 8.23 2.46 -19.06
CA GLY A 274 8.27 1.63 -17.84
C GLY A 274 8.55 2.43 -16.56
N ALA A 275 8.42 3.76 -16.64
CA ALA A 275 8.45 4.65 -15.49
C ALA A 275 7.24 4.40 -14.57
N ASN A 276 7.37 4.77 -13.29
CA ASN A 276 6.27 4.65 -12.33
C ASN A 276 5.21 5.75 -12.50
N ARG A 277 5.37 6.65 -13.48
CA ARG A 277 4.52 7.83 -13.65
C ARG A 277 3.20 7.45 -14.31
N VAL A 278 2.11 8.04 -13.82
CA VAL A 278 0.75 7.79 -14.31
C VAL A 278 0.29 8.97 -15.17
N HIS A 279 -0.17 8.69 -16.38
CA HIS A 279 -0.48 9.66 -17.42
C HIS A 279 -1.90 9.47 -17.94
N LEU A 280 -2.40 10.47 -18.67
CA LEU A 280 -3.46 10.26 -19.66
C LEU A 280 -2.82 9.85 -20.99
N LEU A 281 -3.26 8.72 -21.54
CA LEU A 281 -2.75 8.15 -22.79
C LEU A 281 -3.90 7.66 -23.66
N PRO A 282 -3.73 7.46 -24.97
CA PRO A 282 -4.73 6.84 -25.81
C PRO A 282 -5.18 5.49 -25.24
N CYS A 283 -6.49 5.26 -25.16
CA CYS A 283 -7.05 4.02 -24.60
C CYS A 283 -6.70 2.78 -25.44
N PHE A 284 -6.67 2.95 -26.76
CA PHE A 284 -6.51 1.87 -27.72
C PHE A 284 -5.16 1.96 -28.45
N LYS A 285 -4.71 0.82 -28.99
CA LYS A 285 -3.51 0.75 -29.83
C LYS A 285 -3.72 1.51 -31.15
N GLU A 286 -2.65 2.15 -31.65
CA GLU A 286 -2.68 3.03 -32.84
C GLU A 286 -3.23 2.35 -34.13
N ASP A 287 -3.18 1.01 -34.21
CA ASP A 287 -3.61 0.23 -35.38
C ASP A 287 -4.89 -0.60 -35.14
N VAL A 288 -5.58 -0.38 -34.02
CA VAL A 288 -6.79 -1.13 -33.68
C VAL A 288 -7.99 -0.18 -33.69
N PRO A 289 -9.00 -0.40 -34.54
CA PRO A 289 -10.20 0.41 -34.48
C PRO A 289 -10.85 0.22 -33.10
N PRO A 290 -11.14 1.30 -32.34
CA PRO A 290 -11.84 1.20 -31.06
C PRO A 290 -13.15 0.43 -31.27
N THR A 291 -13.46 -0.48 -30.34
CA THR A 291 -14.28 -1.67 -30.62
C THR A 291 -15.68 -1.37 -31.21
N LEU A 292 -16.16 -2.32 -32.00
CA LEU A 292 -17.21 -2.29 -33.06
C LEU A 292 -18.67 -1.92 -32.67
N SER A 293 -18.94 -1.29 -31.52
CA SER A 293 -20.31 -0.94 -31.08
C SER A 293 -20.47 0.56 -30.79
N PRO A 294 -21.59 1.18 -31.21
CA PRO A 294 -22.08 2.38 -30.54
C PRO A 294 -22.13 2.11 -29.03
N ASP A 295 -21.62 3.03 -28.21
CA ASP A 295 -21.64 2.95 -26.75
C ASP A 295 -20.74 1.88 -26.09
N TRP A 296 -19.58 1.58 -26.69
CA TRP A 296 -18.55 0.66 -26.14
C TRP A 296 -18.19 0.91 -24.66
N TYR A 297 -18.23 2.16 -24.21
CA TYR A 297 -17.91 2.57 -22.84
C TYR A 297 -18.92 2.07 -21.79
N THR A 298 -20.13 1.68 -22.19
CA THR A 298 -21.14 1.10 -21.31
C THR A 298 -20.99 -0.42 -21.17
N GLY A 299 -20.51 -1.07 -22.23
CA GLY A 299 -20.29 -2.51 -22.31
C GLY A 299 -18.90 -2.94 -21.82
N ALA A 300 -18.28 -3.81 -22.60
CA ALA A 300 -16.92 -4.29 -22.38
C ALA A 300 -16.09 -4.13 -23.67
N VAL A 301 -14.77 -4.08 -23.51
CA VAL A 301 -13.81 -3.97 -24.61
C VAL A 301 -12.95 -5.22 -24.73
N ILE A 302 -12.44 -5.50 -25.92
CA ILE A 302 -11.57 -6.65 -26.15
C ILE A 302 -10.17 -6.32 -25.61
N ILE A 303 -9.64 -7.19 -24.74
CA ILE A 303 -8.38 -6.94 -24.02
C ILE A 303 -7.19 -6.75 -24.98
N GLU A 304 -7.17 -7.42 -26.13
CA GLU A 304 -6.10 -7.35 -27.14
C GLU A 304 -5.99 -5.96 -27.80
N GLU A 305 -7.06 -5.18 -27.79
CA GLU A 305 -7.13 -3.83 -28.38
C GLU A 305 -6.49 -2.77 -27.48
N ILE A 306 -6.31 -3.10 -26.20
CA ILE A 306 -5.87 -2.19 -25.13
C ILE A 306 -4.41 -2.45 -24.81
N GLU A 307 -3.69 -1.40 -24.49
CA GLU A 307 -2.31 -1.49 -24.02
C GLU A 307 -2.22 -2.12 -22.62
N HIS A 308 -1.18 -2.93 -22.38
CA HIS A 308 -0.99 -3.63 -21.10
C HIS A 308 -0.91 -2.68 -19.90
N TYR A 309 -0.36 -1.49 -20.10
CA TYR A 309 -0.15 -0.48 -19.06
C TYR A 309 -1.37 0.42 -18.76
N SER A 310 -2.51 0.16 -19.41
CA SER A 310 -3.79 0.87 -19.17
C SER A 310 -4.84 -0.03 -18.50
N ARG A 311 -4.42 -1.21 -18.00
CA ARG A 311 -5.27 -2.22 -17.38
C ARG A 311 -5.15 -2.14 -15.86
N TRP A 312 -6.28 -1.94 -15.18
CA TRP A 312 -6.35 -1.72 -13.74
C TRP A 312 -7.24 -2.73 -13.05
N ASP A 313 -6.85 -3.17 -11.86
CA ASP A 313 -7.67 -3.96 -10.96
C ASP A 313 -8.09 -3.08 -9.79
N ILE A 314 -9.39 -3.07 -9.48
CA ILE A 314 -9.92 -2.38 -8.30
C ILE A 314 -9.97 -3.38 -7.15
N GLY A 315 -9.29 -3.08 -6.07
CA GLY A 315 -9.37 -3.80 -4.81
C GLY A 315 -8.03 -4.29 -4.25
N PRO A 316 -8.04 -4.77 -2.99
CA PRO A 316 -9.20 -4.89 -2.10
C PRO A 316 -9.76 -3.52 -1.66
N CYS A 317 -11.03 -3.53 -1.24
CA CYS A 317 -11.77 -2.38 -0.76
C CYS A 317 -12.13 -2.56 0.71
N SER A 318 -12.24 -1.46 1.46
CA SER A 318 -12.74 -1.50 2.84
C SER A 318 -14.22 -1.86 2.89
N SER A 319 -14.67 -2.51 3.95
CA SER A 319 -16.02 -3.04 4.16
C SER A 319 -17.10 -1.99 4.44
N ASP A 320 -16.83 -0.70 4.19
CA ASP A 320 -17.69 0.41 4.61
C ASP A 320 -18.39 1.08 3.42
N GLY A 321 -19.56 0.54 3.08
CA GLY A 321 -20.34 0.94 1.93
C GLY A 321 -20.30 -0.10 0.80
N GLU A 322 -20.86 0.25 -0.34
CA GLU A 322 -20.92 -0.61 -1.52
C GLU A 322 -20.47 0.15 -2.77
N LEU A 323 -19.87 -0.58 -3.70
CA LEU A 323 -19.40 -0.06 -4.98
C LEU A 323 -19.99 -0.92 -6.09
N HIS A 324 -20.81 -0.32 -6.95
CA HIS A 324 -21.48 -1.00 -8.05
C HIS A 324 -21.22 -0.28 -9.37
N ARG A 325 -20.92 -1.03 -10.42
CA ARG A 325 -20.85 -0.46 -11.78
C ARG A 325 -22.23 -0.44 -12.40
N ASN A 326 -22.71 0.74 -12.75
CA ASN A 326 -23.95 0.87 -13.51
C ASN A 326 -23.71 0.43 -14.96
N GLU A 327 -24.31 -0.69 -15.35
CA GLU A 327 -24.17 -1.28 -16.70
C GLU A 327 -24.67 -0.36 -17.83
N THR A 328 -25.59 0.56 -17.52
CA THR A 328 -26.18 1.45 -18.54
C THR A 328 -25.33 2.70 -18.76
N THR A 329 -24.67 3.21 -17.72
CA THR A 329 -23.89 4.46 -17.81
C THR A 329 -22.38 4.22 -17.87
N GLY A 330 -21.90 3.06 -17.41
CA GLY A 330 -20.48 2.78 -17.22
C GLY A 330 -19.85 3.51 -16.02
N GLU A 331 -20.65 4.23 -15.22
CA GLU A 331 -20.21 4.91 -14.01
C GLU A 331 -20.17 3.96 -12.81
N LEU A 332 -19.28 4.25 -11.85
CA LEU A 332 -19.32 3.60 -10.55
C LEU A 332 -20.27 4.36 -9.62
N GLU A 333 -21.32 3.67 -9.18
CA GLU A 333 -22.22 4.12 -8.13
C GLU A 333 -21.67 3.67 -6.77
N MET A 334 -21.37 4.65 -5.94
CA MET A 334 -20.91 4.46 -4.58
C MET A 334 -22.04 4.73 -3.60
N THR A 335 -22.26 3.78 -2.69
CA THR A 335 -23.14 3.97 -1.53
C THR A 335 -22.29 4.23 -0.28
N PRO A 336 -22.49 5.38 0.41
CA PRO A 336 -21.78 5.69 1.64
C PRO A 336 -21.95 4.62 2.73
N GLY A 337 -20.90 4.42 3.51
CA GLY A 337 -20.89 3.48 4.63
C GLY A 337 -21.37 4.09 5.96
N GLU A 338 -21.20 3.34 7.05
CA GLU A 338 -21.53 3.78 8.41
C GLU A 338 -20.62 4.90 8.91
N TYR A 339 -19.31 4.85 8.59
CA TYR A 339 -18.31 5.80 9.11
C TYR A 339 -17.58 6.60 8.04
N THR A 340 -17.71 6.22 6.77
CA THR A 340 -17.09 6.88 5.62
C THR A 340 -18.16 7.45 4.70
N GLN A 341 -18.36 8.78 4.77
CA GLN A 341 -19.32 9.50 3.93
C GLN A 341 -18.98 9.46 2.44
N THR A 342 -17.71 9.18 2.11
CA THR A 342 -17.20 9.05 0.74
C THR A 342 -17.16 7.59 0.29
N GLY A 343 -17.83 6.69 1.03
CA GLY A 343 -17.96 5.27 0.68
C GLY A 343 -16.69 4.44 0.91
N PRO A 344 -16.64 3.24 0.33
CA PRO A 344 -15.54 2.32 0.53
C PRO A 344 -14.28 2.84 -0.15
N LYS A 345 -13.13 2.69 0.51
CA LYS A 345 -11.83 3.01 -0.08
C LYS A 345 -11.19 1.76 -0.65
N CYS A 346 -10.73 1.85 -1.89
CA CYS A 346 -10.15 0.76 -2.65
C CYS A 346 -8.72 1.08 -3.08
N MET A 347 -7.89 0.05 -3.19
CA MET A 347 -6.62 0.15 -3.93
C MET A 347 -6.88 0.05 -5.43
N LEU A 348 -6.15 0.82 -6.23
CA LEU A 348 -6.10 0.68 -7.68
C LEU A 348 -4.76 0.05 -8.06
N LYS A 349 -4.79 -1.15 -8.64
CA LYS A 349 -3.59 -1.92 -8.97
C LYS A 349 -3.41 -2.02 -10.46
N ILE A 350 -2.17 -2.06 -10.91
CA ILE A 350 -1.85 -2.36 -12.31
C ILE A 350 -2.08 -3.85 -12.53
N GLY A 351 -3.03 -4.19 -13.41
CA GLY A 351 -3.43 -5.59 -13.67
C GLY A 351 -2.48 -6.33 -14.61
N ASP A 352 -1.76 -5.58 -15.45
CA ASP A 352 -0.82 -6.11 -16.44
C ASP A 352 0.35 -5.13 -16.70
N SER A 353 1.49 -5.63 -17.17
CA SER A 353 2.81 -4.96 -17.33
C SER A 353 3.91 -5.45 -16.38
N ILE A 354 5.14 -4.95 -16.58
CA ILE A 354 6.30 -5.17 -15.68
C ILE A 354 6.07 -4.67 -14.24
N ARG A 355 5.02 -3.85 -14.03
CA ARG A 355 4.62 -3.30 -12.73
C ARG A 355 3.36 -3.97 -12.17
N LYS A 356 2.92 -5.09 -12.74
CA LYS A 356 1.72 -5.83 -12.28
C LYS A 356 1.70 -6.02 -10.76
N GLY A 357 0.54 -5.79 -10.17
CA GLY A 357 0.27 -5.93 -8.74
C GLY A 357 0.73 -4.76 -7.87
N ARG A 358 1.34 -3.71 -8.45
CA ARG A 358 1.67 -2.47 -7.75
C ARG A 358 0.47 -1.52 -7.71
N CYS A 359 0.42 -0.68 -6.69
CA CYS A 359 -0.68 0.22 -6.39
C CYS A 359 -0.43 1.64 -6.90
N LEU A 360 -1.51 2.31 -7.31
CA LEU A 360 -1.57 3.74 -7.51
C LEU A 360 -1.28 4.46 -6.19
N ASP A 361 -0.53 5.55 -6.29
CA ASP A 361 0.05 6.26 -5.17
C ASP A 361 0.07 7.76 -5.44
N VAL A 362 -0.37 8.55 -4.47
CA VAL A 362 -0.21 10.00 -4.48
C VAL A 362 1.13 10.37 -3.85
N GLU A 363 2.03 10.92 -4.67
CA GLU A 363 3.45 11.12 -4.35
C GLU A 363 3.70 11.72 -2.95
N SER A 364 4.61 11.05 -2.21
CA SER A 364 5.26 11.53 -0.98
C SER A 364 4.33 11.93 0.16
N ASP A 365 3.19 11.23 0.33
CA ASP A 365 2.23 11.54 1.41
C ASP A 365 1.77 13.01 1.36
N ARG A 366 1.82 13.65 0.19
CA ARG A 366 1.58 15.08 0.07
C ARG A 366 0.10 15.37 0.36
N THR A 367 -0.14 16.20 1.36
CA THR A 367 -1.51 16.55 1.83
C THR A 367 -2.11 17.76 1.10
N LYS A 368 -1.41 18.31 0.12
CA LYS A 368 -1.80 19.49 -0.65
C LYS A 368 -1.93 19.14 -2.14
N PRO A 369 -2.75 19.88 -2.91
CA PRO A 369 -2.82 19.72 -4.35
C PRO A 369 -1.48 19.90 -5.06
N GLY A 370 -1.34 19.28 -6.23
CA GLY A 370 -0.14 19.27 -7.06
C GLY A 370 0.80 18.10 -6.78
N ALA A 371 0.33 17.03 -6.13
CA ALA A 371 1.11 15.81 -5.96
C ALA A 371 0.99 14.93 -7.20
N TYR A 372 2.11 14.44 -7.74
CA TYR A 372 2.07 13.57 -8.91
C TYR A 372 1.53 12.18 -8.58
N LEU A 373 0.88 11.55 -9.56
CA LEU A 373 0.44 10.17 -9.45
C LEU A 373 1.52 9.21 -9.92
N ASN A 374 1.81 8.21 -9.09
CA ASN A 374 2.83 7.20 -9.36
C ASN A 374 2.35 5.78 -9.01
N ILE A 375 3.15 4.78 -9.38
CA ILE A 375 2.94 3.37 -9.02
C ILE A 375 4.05 2.86 -8.09
N PHE A 376 3.65 2.34 -6.93
CA PHE A 376 4.55 1.81 -5.91
C PHE A 376 4.08 0.45 -5.36
N PRO A 377 4.94 -0.29 -4.63
CA PRO A 377 4.48 -1.43 -3.86
C PRO A 377 3.27 -1.06 -2.98
N CYS A 378 2.28 -1.95 -2.91
CA CYS A 378 1.11 -1.74 -2.09
C CYS A 378 1.48 -1.87 -0.61
N GLU A 379 1.37 -0.78 0.14
CA GLU A 379 1.61 -0.71 1.58
C GLU A 379 0.33 -0.38 2.37
N ALA A 380 -0.82 -0.28 1.68
CA ALA A 380 -2.13 0.03 2.25
C ALA A 380 -2.16 1.33 3.09
N LYS A 381 -1.37 2.32 2.67
CA LYS A 381 -1.34 3.65 3.29
C LYS A 381 -2.45 4.54 2.75
N TRP A 382 -2.81 5.58 3.50
CA TRP A 382 -3.92 6.47 3.14
C TRP A 382 -3.78 7.08 1.73
N HIS A 383 -2.56 7.36 1.26
CA HIS A 383 -2.27 7.93 -0.07
C HIS A 383 -2.38 6.92 -1.23
N GLN A 384 -2.61 5.64 -0.92
CA GLN A 384 -2.86 4.55 -1.88
C GLN A 384 -4.32 4.04 -1.84
N LEU A 385 -5.16 4.65 -1.01
CA LEU A 385 -6.56 4.26 -0.82
C LEU A 385 -7.49 5.32 -1.41
N PHE A 386 -8.17 4.96 -2.49
CA PHE A 386 -9.02 5.85 -3.28
C PHE A 386 -10.50 5.59 -3.02
N SER A 387 -11.28 6.67 -2.95
CA SER A 387 -12.74 6.66 -2.99
C SER A 387 -13.21 7.22 -4.32
N PHE A 388 -14.50 7.00 -4.60
CA PHE A 388 -15.16 7.38 -5.83
C PHE A 388 -16.26 8.40 -5.54
N GLY A 389 -16.37 9.43 -6.37
CA GLY A 389 -17.33 10.50 -6.16
C GLY A 389 -18.77 10.07 -6.45
N ASN A 390 -19.69 10.45 -5.55
CA ASN A 390 -21.14 10.22 -5.67
C ASN A 390 -21.92 11.47 -6.15
N GLY A 391 -21.25 12.57 -6.45
CA GLY A 391 -21.86 13.85 -6.82
C GLY A 391 -22.23 14.77 -5.65
N ASP A 392 -22.19 14.31 -4.40
CA ASP A 392 -22.50 15.17 -3.23
C ASP A 392 -21.27 15.97 -2.76
N VAL A 393 -20.19 15.24 -2.44
CA VAL A 393 -18.95 15.81 -1.87
C VAL A 393 -17.87 15.92 -2.93
N VAL A 394 -17.87 14.99 -3.88
CA VAL A 394 -16.91 14.86 -4.98
C VAL A 394 -17.71 14.62 -6.26
N PRO A 395 -17.36 15.24 -7.40
CA PRO A 395 -18.06 15.04 -8.68
C PRO A 395 -18.23 13.56 -9.04
N SER A 396 -19.36 13.21 -9.67
CA SER A 396 -19.60 11.82 -10.11
C SER A 396 -18.50 11.36 -11.06
N GLY A 397 -17.99 10.15 -10.87
CA GLY A 397 -16.87 9.61 -11.66
C GLY A 397 -15.48 10.15 -11.28
N GLY A 398 -15.40 11.13 -10.37
CA GLY A 398 -14.13 11.59 -9.82
C GLY A 398 -13.49 10.54 -8.91
N ILE A 399 -12.21 10.24 -9.12
CA ILE A 399 -11.41 9.42 -8.20
C ILE A 399 -10.70 10.35 -7.23
N HIS A 400 -10.73 10.06 -5.93
CA HIS A 400 -10.10 10.92 -4.95
C HIS A 400 -9.46 10.17 -3.79
N VAL A 401 -8.49 10.84 -3.17
CA VAL A 401 -7.90 10.45 -1.88
C VAL A 401 -8.26 11.49 -0.83
N SER A 402 -8.32 11.07 0.44
CA SER A 402 -8.63 11.97 1.55
C SER A 402 -7.54 11.89 2.62
N PRO A 403 -6.79 12.98 2.89
CA PRO A 403 -5.80 12.99 3.96
C PRO A 403 -6.48 12.77 5.32
N PRO A 404 -5.90 11.92 6.18
CA PRO A 404 -6.38 11.76 7.55
C PRO A 404 -6.47 13.09 8.31
N LYS A 405 -7.43 13.20 9.24
CA LYS A 405 -7.77 14.44 9.96
C LYS A 405 -6.58 15.07 10.70
N HIS A 406 -5.71 14.25 11.27
CA HIS A 406 -4.52 14.73 12.01
C HIS A 406 -3.41 15.25 11.08
N LEU A 407 -3.37 14.83 9.80
CA LEU A 407 -2.45 15.38 8.79
C LEU A 407 -3.04 16.59 8.07
N SER A 408 -4.37 16.64 7.97
CA SER A 408 -5.08 17.75 7.34
C SER A 408 -5.10 18.98 8.26
N SER A 409 -4.47 20.07 7.83
CA SER A 409 -4.65 21.34 8.52
C SER A 409 -6.11 21.81 8.40
N LYS A 410 -6.62 22.57 9.38
CA LYS A 410 -7.98 23.17 9.32
C LYS A 410 -8.26 24.03 8.07
N LYS A 411 -7.23 24.37 7.27
CA LYS A 411 -7.33 25.15 6.03
C LYS A 411 -7.10 24.33 4.75
N SER A 412 -6.85 23.02 4.85
CA SER A 412 -6.55 22.16 3.70
C SER A 412 -7.83 21.61 3.06
N THR A 413 -7.77 21.34 1.76
CA THR A 413 -8.86 20.71 1.00
C THR A 413 -9.02 19.27 1.46
N ALA A 414 -10.20 18.92 1.99
CA ALA A 414 -10.46 17.62 2.61
C ALA A 414 -10.34 16.44 1.63
N HIS A 415 -10.50 16.68 0.33
CA HIS A 415 -10.48 15.67 -0.72
C HIS A 415 -9.60 16.15 -1.89
N LEU A 416 -8.68 15.29 -2.29
CA LEU A 416 -7.75 15.50 -3.40
C LEU A 416 -8.16 14.56 -4.53
N CYS A 417 -8.68 15.13 -5.60
CA CYS A 417 -9.12 14.41 -6.79
C CYS A 417 -7.98 14.24 -7.78
N LEU A 418 -8.05 13.19 -8.59
CA LEU A 418 -7.19 13.02 -9.74
C LEU A 418 -7.56 14.05 -10.80
N GLY A 419 -6.56 14.76 -11.31
CA GLY A 419 -6.80 15.87 -12.21
C GLY A 419 -5.59 16.29 -13.01
N VAL A 420 -5.83 17.28 -13.86
CA VAL A 420 -4.85 17.95 -14.69
C VAL A 420 -4.67 19.40 -14.23
N GLN A 421 -3.46 19.90 -14.34
CA GLN A 421 -3.13 21.27 -13.97
C GLN A 421 -3.25 22.22 -15.15
N GLY A 422 -3.59 23.48 -14.88
CA GLY A 422 -3.67 24.57 -15.86
C GLY A 422 -4.98 24.58 -16.67
N ARG A 423 -5.91 23.67 -16.39
CA ARG A 423 -7.18 23.55 -17.12
C ARG A 423 -8.28 24.43 -16.52
N SER A 424 -8.22 24.68 -15.23
CA SER A 424 -9.22 25.48 -14.51
C SER A 424 -8.72 26.88 -14.21
N SER A 425 -9.65 27.85 -14.19
CA SER A 425 -9.36 29.22 -13.74
C SER A 425 -9.08 29.33 -12.24
N GLU A 426 -9.34 28.27 -11.45
CA GLU A 426 -9.11 28.24 -10.00
C GLU A 426 -7.73 27.71 -9.60
N ASP A 427 -6.92 27.30 -10.58
CA ASP A 427 -5.58 26.77 -10.33
C ASP A 427 -4.67 27.82 -9.70
N LYS A 428 -4.08 27.47 -8.55
CA LYS A 428 -3.13 28.34 -7.86
C LYS A 428 -1.72 28.07 -8.35
N VAL A 429 -0.92 29.13 -8.46
CA VAL A 429 0.52 29.06 -8.82
C VAL A 429 1.31 28.08 -7.94
N GLU A 430 0.91 27.92 -6.67
CA GLU A 430 1.54 26.98 -5.73
C GLU A 430 1.30 25.51 -6.10
N TRP A 431 0.21 25.20 -6.81
CA TRP A 431 -0.07 23.85 -7.31
C TRP A 431 0.75 23.61 -8.59
N LEU A 432 0.86 24.63 -9.43
CA LEU A 432 1.45 24.61 -10.77
C LEU A 432 2.97 24.45 -10.83
N ARG A 433 3.70 24.47 -9.70
CA ARG A 433 5.17 24.43 -9.70
C ARG A 433 5.73 23.17 -9.04
N PRO A 434 6.59 22.41 -9.74
CA PRO A 434 7.50 21.46 -9.10
C PRO A 434 8.40 22.23 -8.11
N GLU A 435 8.61 21.71 -6.90
CA GLU A 435 9.48 22.36 -5.90
C GLU A 435 10.96 22.36 -6.32
N HIS A 436 11.33 21.61 -7.37
CA HIS A 436 12.70 21.46 -7.87
C HIS A 436 12.77 21.31 -9.41
N ASP A 437 12.47 22.36 -10.17
CA ASP A 437 13.07 22.52 -11.50
C ASP A 437 13.52 23.97 -11.73
N ASP A 438 14.77 24.08 -12.18
CA ASP A 438 15.55 25.30 -12.44
C ASP A 438 15.46 25.77 -13.91
N ASP A 439 14.48 25.28 -14.70
CA ASP A 439 14.34 25.68 -16.11
C ASP A 439 13.07 26.51 -16.37
N PRO A 440 13.18 27.86 -16.44
CA PRO A 440 12.05 28.76 -16.65
C PRO A 440 11.52 28.80 -18.09
N ASP A 441 12.09 28.04 -19.03
CA ASP A 441 11.79 28.11 -20.47
C ASP A 441 10.96 26.93 -21.03
N ASP A 442 10.58 25.94 -20.22
CA ASP A 442 9.59 24.93 -20.63
C ASP A 442 8.17 25.53 -20.51
N LEU A 443 7.68 26.09 -21.63
CA LEU A 443 6.29 26.51 -21.78
C LEU A 443 5.36 25.34 -21.47
N TRP A 444 4.51 25.50 -20.46
CA TRP A 444 3.54 24.48 -20.10
C TRP A 444 2.56 24.23 -21.27
N PRO A 445 2.06 23.01 -21.49
CA PRO A 445 1.23 22.68 -22.66
C PRO A 445 -0.03 23.56 -22.85
N TRP A 446 -0.55 24.16 -21.79
CA TRP A 446 -1.69 25.10 -21.83
C TRP A 446 -1.30 26.58 -22.03
N GLU A 447 -0.01 26.92 -22.01
CA GLU A 447 0.53 28.22 -22.44
C GLU A 447 0.80 28.27 -23.95
N GLN A 448 0.41 27.22 -24.69
CA GLN A 448 0.44 27.24 -26.14
C GLN A 448 -0.58 28.26 -26.67
N ASP A 449 -0.10 29.29 -27.36
CA ASP A 449 -0.88 30.33 -28.07
C ASP A 449 -1.92 29.79 -29.09
N ASN A 450 -2.03 28.47 -29.25
CA ASN A 450 -2.88 27.77 -30.23
C ASN A 450 -3.99 26.89 -29.62
N ALA A 451 -4.15 26.86 -28.30
CA ALA A 451 -5.21 26.10 -27.63
C ALA A 451 -6.60 26.69 -27.97
N THR A 452 -7.28 26.08 -28.95
CA THR A 452 -8.51 26.64 -29.55
C THR A 452 -9.74 25.76 -29.41
N GLU A 453 -9.56 24.54 -28.89
CA GLU A 453 -10.62 23.54 -28.77
C GLU A 453 -11.08 23.38 -27.32
N TYR A 454 -12.36 23.65 -27.13
CA TYR A 454 -13.06 23.60 -25.86
C TYR A 454 -14.23 22.63 -25.98
N TYR A 455 -14.52 21.91 -24.90
CA TYR A 455 -15.76 21.15 -24.79
C TYR A 455 -16.96 22.08 -24.53
N ASP A 456 -18.17 21.55 -24.68
CA ASP A 456 -19.42 22.31 -24.47
C ASP A 456 -19.56 22.87 -23.03
N ASN A 457 -18.86 22.28 -22.07
CA ASN A 457 -18.79 22.75 -20.68
C ASN A 457 -17.89 24.00 -20.49
N GLY A 458 -17.18 24.44 -21.54
CA GLY A 458 -16.34 25.63 -21.52
C GLY A 458 -14.90 25.41 -21.08
N PHE A 459 -14.50 24.16 -20.78
CA PHE A 459 -13.12 23.81 -20.45
C PHE A 459 -12.34 23.37 -21.69
N LEU A 460 -11.02 23.56 -21.64
CA LEU A 460 -10.12 23.16 -22.73
C LEU A 460 -10.18 21.64 -22.94
N SER A 461 -10.07 21.18 -24.19
CA SER A 461 -10.07 19.74 -24.51
C SER A 461 -8.96 18.98 -23.75
N LEU A 462 -9.25 17.79 -23.25
CA LEU A 462 -8.25 16.99 -22.51
C LEU A 462 -7.12 16.47 -23.41
N LYS A 463 -7.25 16.54 -24.72
CA LYS A 463 -6.21 16.15 -25.68
C LYS A 463 -4.89 16.89 -25.50
N TYR A 464 -4.91 18.12 -24.97
CA TYR A 464 -3.68 18.88 -24.68
C TYR A 464 -2.89 18.33 -23.49
N TRP A 465 -3.47 17.39 -22.73
CA TRP A 465 -2.83 16.67 -21.64
C TRP A 465 -2.49 15.22 -21.99
N ASP A 466 -2.63 14.81 -23.25
CA ASP A 466 -2.13 13.51 -23.72
C ASP A 466 -0.61 13.40 -23.48
N GLY A 467 -0.19 12.31 -22.85
CA GLY A 467 1.19 12.06 -22.47
C GLY A 467 1.66 12.84 -21.25
N LEU A 468 0.83 13.66 -20.60
CA LEU A 468 1.20 14.40 -19.38
C LEU A 468 0.89 13.60 -18.12
N GLN A 469 1.74 13.78 -17.11
CA GLN A 469 1.58 13.09 -15.82
C GLN A 469 0.42 13.74 -15.05
N LEU A 470 -0.48 12.89 -14.53
CA LEU A 470 -1.58 13.34 -13.71
C LEU A 470 -1.13 13.75 -12.31
N GLN A 471 -1.92 14.64 -11.72
CA GLN A 471 -1.66 15.19 -10.40
C GLN A 471 -2.93 15.26 -9.56
N THR A 472 -2.77 15.54 -8.28
CA THR A 472 -3.89 15.85 -7.40
C THR A 472 -4.33 17.30 -7.54
N THR A 473 -5.64 17.53 -7.52
CA THR A 473 -6.29 18.85 -7.51
C THR A 473 -7.40 18.85 -6.46
N PRO A 474 -7.84 19.99 -5.90
CA PRO A 474 -9.03 19.99 -5.05
C PRO A 474 -10.23 19.43 -5.81
N CYS A 475 -11.04 18.58 -5.18
CA CYS A 475 -12.24 18.06 -5.83
C CYS A 475 -13.29 19.13 -6.19
N SER A 476 -13.20 20.34 -5.62
CA SER A 476 -14.03 21.49 -5.99
C SER A 476 -13.61 22.16 -7.30
N ASN A 477 -12.48 21.76 -7.89
CA ASN A 477 -11.88 22.41 -9.03
C ASN A 477 -12.42 21.83 -10.35
N GLU A 478 -13.65 22.20 -10.71
CA GLU A 478 -14.46 21.55 -11.76
C GLU A 478 -13.74 21.34 -13.10
N GLY A 479 -12.95 22.31 -13.57
CA GLY A 479 -12.23 22.18 -14.84
C GLY A 479 -10.99 21.29 -14.79
N ALA A 480 -10.41 21.10 -13.61
CA ALA A 480 -9.16 20.36 -13.43
C ALA A 480 -9.39 18.88 -13.09
N VAL A 481 -10.50 18.56 -12.42
CA VAL A 481 -10.84 17.18 -12.04
C VAL A 481 -11.13 16.36 -13.29
N VAL A 482 -10.54 15.16 -13.38
CA VAL A 482 -10.86 14.21 -14.45
C VAL A 482 -11.89 13.21 -13.92
N GLU A 483 -13.04 13.16 -14.58
CA GLU A 483 -14.07 12.14 -14.34
C GLU A 483 -13.76 10.88 -15.16
N PHE A 484 -13.86 9.71 -14.55
CA PHE A 484 -13.54 8.43 -15.17
C PHE A 484 -14.78 7.54 -15.33
N LEU A 485 -14.87 6.87 -16.48
CA LEU A 485 -15.72 5.71 -16.72
C LEU A 485 -14.92 4.43 -16.53
N TYR A 486 -15.62 3.37 -16.12
CA TYR A 486 -15.02 2.10 -15.79
C TYR A 486 -15.47 1.11 -16.85
N VAL A 487 -14.55 0.66 -17.70
CA VAL A 487 -14.89 -0.22 -18.82
C VAL A 487 -14.22 -1.56 -18.61
N PRO A 488 -14.98 -2.64 -18.30
CA PRO A 488 -14.41 -3.97 -18.17
C PRO A 488 -13.84 -4.45 -19.50
N PHE A 489 -12.84 -5.33 -19.45
CA PHE A 489 -12.33 -6.00 -20.63
C PHE A 489 -12.56 -7.51 -20.61
N ILE A 490 -12.77 -8.09 -21.78
CA ILE A 490 -12.96 -9.52 -21.99
C ILE A 490 -11.83 -10.12 -22.81
N VAL A 491 -11.52 -11.39 -22.55
CA VAL A 491 -10.62 -12.19 -23.36
C VAL A 491 -11.47 -12.92 -24.39
N GLU A 492 -11.22 -12.72 -25.69
CA GLU A 492 -11.85 -13.56 -26.72
C GLU A 492 -11.23 -14.97 -26.67
N GLU A 493 -12.00 -15.96 -26.22
CA GLU A 493 -11.64 -17.36 -26.41
C GLU A 493 -11.97 -17.75 -27.85
N TYR A 494 -10.95 -17.86 -28.69
CA TYR A 494 -11.11 -18.49 -30.00
C TYR A 494 -11.30 -19.99 -29.79
N ASP A 495 -12.52 -20.48 -30.00
CA ASP A 495 -12.75 -21.90 -30.24
C ASP A 495 -11.85 -22.30 -31.42
N ASN A 496 -10.84 -23.13 -31.15
CA ASN A 496 -10.07 -23.77 -32.20
C ASN A 496 -10.99 -24.76 -32.92
N ASP A 497 -11.76 -24.25 -33.88
CA ASP A 497 -12.52 -25.06 -34.82
C ASP A 497 -11.54 -25.87 -35.67
N GLU A 498 -11.56 -27.18 -35.41
CA GLU A 498 -11.22 -28.32 -36.26
C GLU A 498 -10.26 -28.08 -37.45
N GLY A 499 -9.03 -28.62 -37.33
CA GLY A 499 -8.33 -29.10 -38.53
C GLY A 499 -6.81 -29.08 -38.52
N GLU A 500 -6.17 -29.92 -37.72
CA GLU A 500 -5.08 -30.76 -38.25
C GLU A 500 -4.85 -31.96 -37.32
N SER A 501 -5.49 -33.08 -37.68
CA SER A 501 -5.11 -34.40 -37.21
C SER A 501 -3.68 -34.69 -37.67
N THR A 502 -2.69 -34.35 -36.86
CA THR A 502 -1.37 -34.97 -36.95
C THR A 502 -1.37 -36.20 -36.06
N ASP A 503 -1.69 -37.33 -36.69
CA ASP A 503 -1.39 -38.67 -36.19
C ASP A 503 0.09 -38.74 -35.80
N ASN A 504 0.41 -38.57 -34.53
CA ASN A 504 1.67 -39.01 -33.96
C ASN A 504 1.39 -40.16 -32.99
N LYS A 505 1.30 -41.35 -33.57
CA LYS A 505 1.53 -42.60 -32.84
C LYS A 505 2.94 -42.58 -32.28
N SER A 506 3.04 -42.60 -30.96
CA SER A 506 4.25 -42.95 -30.25
C SER A 506 4.58 -44.45 -30.43
N ASP A 507 5.88 -44.67 -30.61
CA ASP A 507 6.69 -45.81 -30.16
C ASP A 507 6.44 -47.21 -30.72
N ALA A 508 7.39 -47.65 -31.56
CA ALA A 508 8.08 -48.93 -31.37
C ALA A 508 9.43 -48.99 -32.12
N ALA A 509 10.51 -49.09 -31.33
CA ALA A 509 11.79 -49.77 -31.54
C ALA A 509 12.27 -50.13 -32.97
N VAL A 510 13.57 -49.89 -33.24
CA VAL A 510 14.57 -50.95 -33.53
C VAL A 510 15.99 -50.34 -33.62
N LYS A 511 16.93 -51.05 -32.99
CA LYS A 511 18.39 -50.82 -32.97
C LYS A 511 19.08 -51.17 -34.31
N GLU A 512 20.30 -50.64 -34.44
CA GLU A 512 21.48 -51.20 -35.14
C GLU A 512 21.56 -51.14 -36.68
N LYS A 513 22.50 -50.32 -37.21
CA LYS A 513 23.80 -50.69 -37.83
C LYS A 513 24.37 -49.53 -38.67
N THR A 514 25.56 -49.02 -38.31
CA THR A 514 26.86 -49.12 -39.03
C THR A 514 26.87 -48.55 -40.45
N ASP A 515 27.69 -47.50 -40.65
CA ASP A 515 28.79 -47.40 -41.62
C ASP A 515 29.39 -45.98 -41.43
N ASP A 516 30.59 -45.87 -40.85
CA ASP A 516 31.87 -45.71 -41.56
C ASP A 516 31.86 -44.54 -42.55
N ASP A 517 32.42 -43.41 -42.13
CA ASP A 517 33.47 -42.72 -42.90
C ASP A 517 34.25 -41.75 -42.01
N ALA A 518 35.57 -41.87 -42.12
CA ALA A 518 36.59 -41.21 -41.33
C ALA A 518 37.17 -39.97 -42.03
N GLU A 519 38.05 -39.28 -41.29
CA GLU A 519 38.95 -38.17 -41.65
C GLU A 519 38.32 -36.77 -41.58
N GLY A 520 38.77 -35.82 -40.77
CA GLY A 520 39.92 -35.70 -39.86
C GLY A 520 40.29 -34.21 -39.76
N LEU A 521 40.51 -33.65 -38.55
CA LEU A 521 41.53 -32.61 -38.31
C LEU A 521 41.68 -32.24 -36.81
N VAL A 522 42.76 -32.76 -36.22
CA VAL A 522 43.80 -32.12 -35.39
C VAL A 522 43.45 -30.99 -34.38
N ILE A 523 43.63 -31.41 -33.12
CA ILE A 523 43.98 -30.80 -31.82
C ILE A 523 44.90 -29.54 -31.85
N GLY A 524 44.72 -28.64 -30.87
CA GLY A 524 45.82 -27.80 -30.37
C GLY A 524 45.43 -26.77 -29.30
N ASP A 525 45.45 -27.21 -28.03
CA ASP A 525 45.54 -26.51 -26.72
C ASP A 525 44.61 -25.36 -26.34
#